data_AF-A0A498I062-F1
#
_entry.id   AF-A0A498I062-F1
#
_cell.length_a   1.000
_cell.length_b   1.000
_cell.length_c   1.000
_cell.angle_alpha   90.00
_cell.angle_beta   90.00
_cell.angle_gamma   90.00
#
_symmetry.space_group_name_H-M   'P 1'
#
loop_
_entity.id
_entity.type
_entity.pdbx_description
1 polymer ?
#
loop_
_entity_poly.entity_id
_entity_poly.type
_entity_poly.pdbx_seq_one_letter_code
_entity_poly.pdbx_strand_id
1 'polypeptide(L)'
;MSDFTGLPGKFQQSLIPDLERISTTSKNYLTKANKQMTNQFKPIVGNKYAATIASAVSCAFLLIPLLLVSLLFNRIKAYFSLQKLLIFVQVYLSIYFSILCLSALVTGLEPLKFFYATSQSTYVCLQVLQTLGYVLYLLLLLMYLVLVFSTDSGLGSKVLGLAQTFVGFAVGLHYYMSVFHRAVLKQPPKTNWKVHGIYATCFLVICLFATAERRKKGYLQEGGEEGKKL
;
A
#
# COMPACT_ATOMS: atom_id res chain seq x y z
N MET A 1 51.64 -9.48 -38.04
CA MET A 1 51.64 -8.54 -36.91
C MET A 1 51.19 -7.19 -37.44
N SER A 2 49.87 -6.93 -37.50
CA SER A 2 49.23 -5.62 -37.79
C SER A 2 47.71 -5.84 -37.95
N ASP A 3 46.94 -5.93 -36.86
CA ASP A 3 45.46 -5.90 -36.96
C ASP A 3 44.71 -5.42 -35.70
N PHE A 4 45.42 -4.96 -34.67
CA PHE A 4 44.81 -4.51 -33.42
C PHE A 4 44.77 -2.98 -33.24
N THR A 5 45.33 -2.20 -34.17
CA THR A 5 45.46 -0.74 -34.04
C THR A 5 44.24 0.06 -34.53
N GLY A 6 43.24 -0.59 -35.16
CA GLY A 6 42.08 0.08 -35.76
C GLY A 6 40.76 -0.01 -34.96
N LEU A 7 40.73 -0.77 -33.87
CA LEU A 7 39.53 -1.02 -33.06
C LEU A 7 39.03 0.20 -32.25
N PRO A 8 39.87 1.04 -31.60
CA PRO A 8 39.35 2.13 -30.76
C PRO A 8 38.68 3.25 -31.57
N GLY A 9 39.15 3.53 -32.79
CA GLY A 9 38.59 4.58 -33.65
C GLY A 9 37.16 4.29 -34.14
N LYS A 10 36.87 3.03 -34.51
CA LYS A 10 35.53 2.61 -34.95
C LYS A 10 34.51 2.59 -33.81
N PHE A 11 34.95 2.24 -32.60
CA PHE A 11 34.10 2.31 -31.40
C PHE A 11 33.75 3.75 -31.01
N GLN A 12 34.71 4.68 -31.07
CA GLN A 12 34.41 6.11 -30.83
C GLN A 12 33.47 6.70 -31.89
N GLN A 13 33.63 6.33 -33.17
CA GLN A 13 32.79 6.86 -34.25
C GLN A 13 31.34 6.37 -34.21
N SER A 14 31.07 5.18 -33.67
CA SER A 14 29.68 4.68 -33.55
C SER A 14 29.03 5.04 -32.21
N LEU A 15 29.78 5.01 -31.09
CA LEU A 15 29.20 5.20 -29.76
C LEU A 15 28.91 6.66 -29.42
N ILE A 16 29.75 7.61 -29.84
CA ILE A 16 29.55 9.04 -29.55
C ILE A 16 28.24 9.57 -30.16
N PRO A 17 27.95 9.36 -31.47
CA PRO A 17 26.69 9.83 -32.04
C PRO A 17 25.48 9.09 -31.49
N ASP A 18 25.60 7.81 -31.13
CA ASP A 18 24.50 7.07 -30.50
C ASP A 18 24.24 7.54 -29.06
N LEU A 19 25.27 7.88 -28.28
CA LEU A 19 25.09 8.50 -26.96
C LEU A 19 24.47 9.88 -27.07
N GLU A 20 24.86 10.68 -28.07
CA GLU A 20 24.27 12.00 -28.30
C GLU A 20 22.82 11.88 -28.76
N ARG A 21 22.50 10.88 -29.60
CA ARG A 21 21.14 10.55 -30.03
C ARG A 21 20.30 10.02 -28.89
N ILE A 22 20.84 9.16 -28.03
CA ILE A 22 20.16 8.66 -26.82
C ILE A 22 20.01 9.79 -25.79
N SER A 23 20.98 10.69 -25.66
CA SER A 23 20.95 11.84 -24.74
C SER A 23 19.93 12.87 -25.19
N THR A 24 19.88 13.21 -26.48
CA THR A 24 18.86 14.11 -27.05
C THR A 24 17.49 13.49 -27.01
N THR A 25 17.35 12.20 -27.32
CA THR A 25 16.08 11.47 -27.22
C THR A 25 15.62 11.38 -25.77
N SER A 26 16.51 11.08 -24.82
CA SER A 26 16.21 11.03 -23.39
C SER A 26 15.86 12.40 -22.83
N LYS A 27 16.55 13.47 -23.24
CA LYS A 27 16.19 14.86 -22.90
C LYS A 27 14.83 15.22 -23.47
N ASN A 28 14.52 14.83 -24.69
CA ASN A 28 13.21 15.11 -25.30
C ASN A 28 12.09 14.33 -24.61
N TYR A 29 12.31 13.06 -24.24
CA TYR A 29 11.36 12.26 -23.46
C TYR A 29 11.18 12.82 -22.05
N LEU A 30 12.26 13.16 -21.35
CA LEU A 30 12.20 13.79 -20.03
C LEU A 30 11.49 15.15 -20.10
N THR A 31 11.80 15.97 -21.09
CA THR A 31 11.16 17.28 -21.26
C THR A 31 9.68 17.14 -21.60
N LYS A 32 9.30 16.16 -22.43
CA LYS A 32 7.91 15.86 -22.77
C LYS A 32 7.14 15.31 -21.57
N ALA A 33 7.73 14.40 -20.80
CA ALA A 33 7.16 13.88 -19.57
C ALA A 33 7.00 14.99 -18.51
N ASN A 34 8.00 15.86 -18.36
CA ASN A 34 7.96 16.98 -17.42
C ASN A 34 6.91 18.02 -17.82
N LYS A 35 6.76 18.28 -19.13
CA LYS A 35 5.73 19.18 -19.68
C LYS A 35 4.32 18.59 -19.57
N GLN A 36 4.15 17.28 -19.74
CA GLN A 36 2.87 16.58 -19.54
C GLN A 36 2.46 16.55 -18.06
N MET A 37 3.39 16.28 -17.14
CA MET A 37 3.14 16.41 -15.70
C MET A 37 2.76 17.85 -15.35
N THR A 38 3.54 18.84 -15.78
CA THR A 38 3.26 20.26 -15.50
C THR A 38 1.89 20.71 -16.04
N ASN A 39 1.51 20.27 -17.24
CA ASN A 39 0.22 20.64 -17.83
C ASN A 39 -0.97 19.88 -17.22
N GLN A 40 -0.78 18.67 -16.67
CA GLN A 40 -1.82 17.95 -15.93
C GLN A 40 -2.06 18.54 -14.53
N PHE A 41 -1.05 19.17 -13.91
CA PHE A 41 -1.19 19.84 -12.61
C PHE A 41 -1.63 21.31 -12.71
N LYS A 42 -1.54 21.92 -13.90
CA LYS A 42 -1.91 23.34 -14.15
C LYS A 42 -3.35 23.74 -13.79
N PRO A 43 -4.39 22.90 -13.94
CA PRO A 43 -5.75 23.36 -13.65
C PRO A 43 -6.16 23.21 -12.18
N ILE A 44 -5.35 22.57 -11.32
CA ILE A 44 -5.78 22.18 -9.97
C ILE A 44 -4.97 22.88 -8.86
N VAL A 45 -3.73 23.32 -9.10
CA VAL A 45 -2.92 23.97 -8.05
C VAL A 45 -1.93 24.98 -8.63
N GLY A 46 -1.93 26.18 -8.06
CA GLY A 46 -1.00 27.26 -8.40
C GLY A 46 0.47 26.81 -8.39
N ASN A 47 1.19 27.27 -9.40
CA ASN A 47 2.47 26.80 -9.96
C ASN A 47 3.67 26.63 -9.01
N LYS A 48 3.56 26.88 -7.70
CA LYS A 48 4.74 26.90 -6.81
C LYS A 48 4.83 25.73 -5.83
N TYR A 49 3.72 25.05 -5.54
CA TYR A 49 3.67 23.98 -4.53
C TYR A 49 3.11 22.64 -5.03
N ALA A 50 2.49 22.60 -6.21
CA ALA A 50 1.84 21.41 -6.76
C ALA A 50 2.77 20.19 -6.88
N ALA A 51 3.95 20.39 -7.48
CA ALA A 51 4.93 19.32 -7.68
C ALA A 51 5.53 18.84 -6.34
N THR A 52 5.78 19.77 -5.40
CA THR A 52 6.29 19.45 -4.07
C THR A 52 5.26 18.70 -3.24
N ILE A 53 3.98 19.07 -3.31
CA ILE A 53 2.89 18.38 -2.61
C ILE A 53 2.66 17.00 -3.25
N ALA A 54 2.64 16.88 -4.58
CA ALA A 54 2.48 15.59 -5.26
C ALA A 54 3.66 14.64 -4.97
N SER A 55 4.88 15.18 -4.93
CA SER A 55 6.10 14.47 -4.53
C SER A 55 6.04 14.05 -3.06
N ALA A 56 5.73 14.98 -2.15
CA ALA A 56 5.64 14.70 -0.72
C ALA A 56 4.53 13.70 -0.39
N VAL A 57 3.37 13.80 -1.04
CA VAL A 57 2.26 12.86 -0.89
C VAL A 57 2.65 11.48 -1.45
N SER A 58 3.31 11.41 -2.61
CA SER A 58 3.78 10.13 -3.19
C SER A 58 4.90 9.51 -2.35
N CYS A 59 5.82 10.32 -1.83
CA CYS A 59 6.86 9.89 -0.91
C CYS A 59 6.26 9.43 0.42
N ALA A 60 5.29 10.14 0.98
CA ALA A 60 4.58 9.69 2.18
C ALA A 60 3.85 8.37 1.91
N PHE A 61 3.21 8.23 0.74
CA PHE A 61 2.55 6.99 0.32
C PHE A 61 3.49 5.80 0.16
N LEU A 62 4.77 6.03 -0.12
CA LEU A 62 5.78 4.97 -0.30
C LEU A 62 6.60 4.74 0.98
N LEU A 63 6.99 5.80 1.68
CA LEU A 63 7.81 5.77 2.88
C LEU A 63 7.04 5.36 4.12
N ILE A 64 5.76 5.74 4.27
CA ILE A 64 4.96 5.31 5.42
C ILE A 64 4.81 3.78 5.42
N PRO A 65 4.42 3.10 4.31
CA PRO A 65 4.42 1.64 4.26
C PRO A 65 5.81 1.03 4.51
N LEU A 66 6.87 1.61 3.95
CA LEU A 66 8.23 1.06 4.06
C LEU A 66 8.82 1.18 5.48
N LEU A 67 8.56 2.30 6.17
CA LEU A 67 8.92 2.52 7.57
C LEU A 67 8.09 1.62 8.48
N LEU A 68 6.80 1.43 8.20
CA LEU A 68 5.95 0.50 8.95
C LEU A 68 6.40 -0.95 8.78
N VAL A 69 6.78 -1.38 7.58
CA VAL A 69 7.34 -2.71 7.31
C VAL A 69 8.69 -2.88 8.02
N SER A 70 9.57 -1.88 7.97
CA SER A 70 10.86 -1.89 8.68
C SER A 70 10.68 -1.95 10.20
N LEU A 71 9.73 -1.19 10.76
CA LEU A 71 9.37 -1.26 12.17
C LEU A 71 8.75 -2.60 12.55
N LEU A 72 7.93 -3.19 11.67
CA LEU A 72 7.39 -4.55 11.83
C LEU A 72 8.54 -5.55 11.96
N PHE A 73 9.47 -5.57 11.01
CA PHE A 73 10.58 -6.54 11.00
C PHE A 73 11.52 -6.35 12.20
N ASN A 74 11.77 -5.11 12.63
CA ASN A 74 12.66 -4.84 13.75
C ASN A 74 12.01 -5.13 15.13
N ARG A 75 10.68 -5.13 15.22
CA ARG A 75 9.91 -5.45 16.46
C ARG A 75 9.38 -6.88 16.52
N ILE A 76 9.23 -7.58 15.39
CA ILE A 76 8.83 -9.00 15.34
C ILE A 76 9.82 -9.91 16.09
N LYS A 77 11.10 -9.52 16.15
CA LYS A 77 12.11 -10.24 16.95
C LYS A 77 11.93 -10.11 18.47
N ALA A 78 11.07 -9.21 18.98
CA ALA A 78 10.99 -8.93 20.42
C ALA A 78 9.59 -8.49 20.90
N TYR A 79 8.63 -9.41 21.08
CA TYR A 79 7.42 -9.21 21.93
C TYR A 79 6.17 -8.51 21.37
N PHE A 80 5.79 -8.66 20.09
CA PHE A 80 4.43 -8.27 19.67
C PHE A 80 3.44 -9.44 19.73
N SER A 81 2.35 -9.29 20.51
CA SER A 81 1.18 -10.16 20.44
C SER A 81 0.56 -10.08 19.05
N LEU A 82 0.26 -11.23 18.44
CA LEU A 82 -0.32 -11.36 17.09
C LEU A 82 -1.53 -10.43 16.86
N GLN A 83 -2.36 -10.25 17.88
CA GLN A 83 -3.52 -9.35 17.82
C GLN A 83 -3.11 -7.87 17.65
N LYS A 84 -2.04 -7.42 18.32
CA LYS A 84 -1.54 -6.05 18.17
C LYS A 84 -1.00 -5.81 16.75
N LEU A 85 -0.33 -6.81 16.19
CA LEU A 85 0.16 -6.78 14.81
C LEU A 85 -1.00 -6.67 13.82
N LEU A 86 -2.06 -7.45 14.01
CA LEU A 86 -3.25 -7.39 13.16
C LEU A 86 -3.96 -6.03 13.22
N ILE A 87 -4.16 -5.47 14.42
CA ILE A 87 -4.76 -4.13 14.56
C ILE A 87 -3.91 -3.10 13.82
N PHE A 88 -2.59 -3.18 13.94
CA PHE A 88 -1.69 -2.28 13.23
C PHE A 88 -1.84 -2.36 11.71
N VAL A 89 -1.86 -3.57 11.15
CA VAL A 89 -2.07 -3.78 9.70
C VAL A 89 -3.44 -3.28 9.25
N GLN A 90 -4.49 -3.50 10.05
CA GLN A 90 -5.85 -3.04 9.74
C GLN A 90 -5.96 -1.50 9.80
N VAL A 91 -5.30 -0.84 10.76
CA VAL A 91 -5.18 0.63 10.80
C VAL A 91 -4.48 1.14 9.54
N TYR A 92 -3.37 0.50 9.15
CA TYR A 92 -2.68 0.85 7.91
C TYR A 92 -3.59 0.72 6.68
N LEU A 93 -4.30 -0.40 6.54
CA LEU A 93 -5.25 -0.61 5.44
C LEU A 93 -6.37 0.44 5.44
N SER A 94 -6.89 0.79 6.62
CA SER A 94 -7.89 1.83 6.77
C SER A 94 -7.37 3.19 6.28
N ILE A 95 -6.17 3.59 6.71
CA ILE A 95 -5.53 4.84 6.27
C ILE A 95 -5.28 4.82 4.76
N TYR A 96 -4.71 3.73 4.23
CA TYR A 96 -4.45 3.56 2.80
C TYR A 96 -5.72 3.77 1.95
N PHE A 97 -6.80 3.07 2.29
CA PHE A 97 -8.06 3.21 1.57
C PHE A 97 -8.74 4.55 1.79
N SER A 98 -8.57 5.15 2.98
CA SER A 98 -9.06 6.50 3.27
C SER A 98 -8.38 7.53 2.37
N ILE A 99 -7.07 7.44 2.17
CA ILE A 99 -6.39 8.39 1.28
C ILE A 99 -6.79 8.14 -0.17
N LEU A 100 -6.93 6.88 -0.63
CA LEU A 100 -7.45 6.62 -1.98
C LEU A 100 -8.85 7.24 -2.19
N CYS A 101 -9.71 7.14 -1.17
CA CYS A 101 -11.04 7.75 -1.17
C CYS A 101 -10.96 9.29 -1.20
N LEU A 102 -10.22 9.90 -0.27
CA LEU A 102 -10.07 11.35 -0.15
C LEU A 102 -9.41 11.96 -1.38
N SER A 103 -8.36 11.33 -1.91
CA SER A 103 -7.72 11.77 -3.14
C SER A 103 -8.69 11.75 -4.32
N ALA A 104 -9.53 10.72 -4.44
CA ALA A 104 -10.56 10.67 -5.47
C ALA A 104 -11.64 11.74 -5.29
N LEU A 105 -12.03 12.04 -4.04
CA LEU A 105 -13.01 13.08 -3.72
C LEU A 105 -12.48 14.49 -4.00
N VAL A 106 -11.24 14.79 -3.58
CA VAL A 106 -10.64 16.13 -3.71
C VAL A 106 -10.24 16.43 -5.14
N THR A 107 -9.69 15.45 -5.87
CA THR A 107 -9.19 15.68 -7.24
C THR A 107 -10.21 15.36 -8.33
N GLY A 108 -11.30 14.67 -8.00
CA GLY A 108 -12.26 14.12 -8.97
C GLY A 108 -11.69 12.98 -9.83
N LEU A 109 -10.42 12.60 -9.64
CA LEU A 109 -9.72 11.59 -10.40
C LEU A 109 -9.43 10.37 -9.53
N GLU A 110 -9.72 9.17 -10.03
CA GLU A 110 -9.38 7.95 -9.32
C GLU A 110 -7.86 7.72 -9.33
N PRO A 111 -7.18 7.67 -8.16
CA PRO A 111 -5.72 7.60 -8.09
C PRO A 111 -5.15 6.39 -8.84
N LEU A 112 -5.79 5.23 -8.70
CA LEU A 112 -5.35 3.99 -9.35
C LEU A 112 -5.45 4.07 -10.89
N LYS A 113 -6.52 4.68 -11.42
CA LYS A 113 -6.66 4.92 -12.87
C LYS A 113 -5.62 5.92 -13.37
N PHE A 114 -5.35 6.96 -12.58
CA PHE A 114 -4.33 7.96 -12.90
C PHE A 114 -2.92 7.35 -12.95
N PHE A 115 -2.56 6.52 -11.96
CA PHE A 115 -1.28 5.80 -11.96
C PHE A 115 -1.17 4.82 -13.14
N TYR A 116 -2.25 4.09 -13.46
CA TYR A 116 -2.30 3.21 -14.62
C TYR A 116 -2.02 3.96 -15.93
N ALA A 117 -2.66 5.12 -16.11
CA ALA A 117 -2.50 5.93 -17.32
C ALA A 117 -1.12 6.63 -17.42
N THR A 118 -0.52 7.01 -16.29
CA THR A 118 0.74 7.76 -16.25
C THR A 118 1.97 6.84 -16.32
N SER A 119 1.95 5.70 -15.63
CA SER A 119 3.04 4.71 -15.65
C SER A 119 2.54 3.30 -15.34
N GLN A 120 2.29 2.52 -16.39
CA GLN A 120 1.75 1.17 -16.26
C GLN A 120 2.72 0.21 -15.55
N SER A 121 4.03 0.35 -15.75
CA SER A 121 5.05 -0.49 -15.08
C SER A 121 5.08 -0.23 -13.57
N THR A 122 5.11 1.04 -13.17
CA THR A 122 5.05 1.42 -11.75
C THR A 122 3.76 0.94 -11.11
N TYR A 123 2.62 1.12 -11.80
CA TYR A 123 1.33 0.63 -11.32
C TYR A 123 1.33 -0.89 -11.09
N VAL A 124 1.79 -1.69 -12.05
CA VAL A 124 1.85 -3.15 -11.91
C VAL A 124 2.78 -3.56 -10.76
N CYS A 125 3.95 -2.95 -10.64
CA CYS A 125 4.88 -3.19 -9.53
C CYS A 125 4.22 -2.93 -8.16
N LEU A 126 3.55 -1.79 -8.02
CA LEU A 126 2.82 -1.44 -6.80
C LEU A 126 1.67 -2.43 -6.51
N GLN A 127 0.92 -2.86 -7.52
CA GLN A 127 -0.16 -3.85 -7.33
C GLN A 127 0.38 -5.23 -6.93
N VAL A 128 1.53 -5.66 -7.46
CA VAL A 128 2.19 -6.91 -7.05
C VAL A 128 2.63 -6.82 -5.59
N LEU A 129 3.34 -5.75 -5.19
CA LEU A 129 3.78 -5.55 -3.82
C LEU A 129 2.58 -5.47 -2.84
N GLN A 130 1.54 -4.73 -3.20
CA GLN A 130 0.30 -4.63 -2.41
C GLN A 130 -0.36 -6.01 -2.24
N THR A 131 -0.45 -6.80 -3.31
CA THR A 131 -1.08 -8.12 -3.27
C THR A 131 -0.28 -9.09 -2.42
N LEU A 132 1.05 -9.10 -2.53
CA LEU A 132 1.92 -9.89 -1.67
C LEU A 132 1.75 -9.49 -0.19
N GLY A 133 1.76 -8.20 0.11
CA GLY A 133 1.50 -7.69 1.46
C GLY A 133 0.12 -8.10 1.99
N TYR A 134 -0.90 -8.09 1.14
CA TYR A 134 -2.26 -8.48 1.51
C TYR A 134 -2.38 -9.99 1.75
N VAL A 135 -1.69 -10.83 0.97
CA VAL A 135 -1.62 -12.28 1.22
C VAL A 135 -0.97 -12.56 2.57
N LEU A 136 0.14 -11.88 2.90
CA LEU A 136 0.76 -11.98 4.23
C LEU A 136 -0.21 -11.57 5.35
N TYR A 137 -0.98 -10.51 5.14
CA TYR A 137 -2.04 -10.11 6.08
C TYR A 137 -3.08 -11.22 6.28
N LEU A 138 -3.60 -11.84 5.20
CA LEU A 138 -4.56 -12.93 5.30
C LEU A 138 -3.99 -14.16 6.04
N LEU A 139 -2.71 -14.46 5.85
CA LEU A 139 -2.03 -15.53 6.59
C LEU A 139 -1.95 -15.22 8.08
N LEU A 140 -1.61 -13.98 8.47
CA LEU A 140 -1.62 -13.55 9.87
C LEU A 140 -3.03 -13.63 10.48
N LEU A 141 -4.06 -13.29 9.69
CA LEU A 141 -5.47 -13.35 10.08
C LEU A 141 -5.90 -14.80 10.34
N LEU A 142 -5.52 -15.72 9.47
CA LEU A 142 -5.77 -17.15 9.62
C LEU A 142 -5.02 -17.72 10.83
N MET A 143 -3.75 -17.36 11.02
CA MET A 143 -2.96 -17.77 12.18
C MET A 143 -3.61 -17.28 13.49
N TYR A 144 -4.12 -16.05 13.50
CA TYR A 144 -4.83 -15.51 14.66
C TYR A 144 -6.14 -16.24 14.93
N LEU A 145 -6.91 -16.56 13.88
CA LEU A 145 -8.13 -17.35 14.00
C LEU A 145 -7.82 -18.71 14.62
N VAL A 146 -6.82 -19.44 14.10
CA VAL A 146 -6.39 -20.73 14.66
C VAL A 146 -5.98 -20.57 16.12
N LEU A 147 -5.15 -19.58 16.45
CA LEU A 147 -4.69 -19.33 17.82
C LEU A 147 -5.86 -19.11 18.78
N VAL A 148 -6.83 -18.28 18.40
CA VAL A 148 -8.01 -17.96 19.21
C VAL A 148 -8.91 -19.18 19.40
N PHE A 149 -9.04 -20.05 18.40
CA PHE A 149 -9.82 -21.28 18.53
C PHE A 149 -9.10 -22.39 19.31
N SER A 150 -7.77 -22.46 19.21
CA SER A 150 -6.94 -23.46 19.90
C SER A 150 -6.64 -23.12 21.36
N THR A 151 -6.90 -21.88 21.79
CA THR A 151 -6.72 -21.45 23.18
C THR A 151 -8.07 -21.29 23.88
N ASP A 152 -8.06 -21.28 25.21
CA ASP A 152 -9.25 -21.08 26.04
C ASP A 152 -9.68 -19.60 26.05
N SER A 153 -9.91 -19.07 24.85
CA SER A 153 -10.25 -17.69 24.61
C SER A 153 -11.77 -17.49 24.71
N GLY A 154 -12.17 -16.35 25.28
CA GLY A 154 -13.58 -16.01 25.42
C GLY A 154 -14.31 -15.93 24.07
N LEU A 155 -15.62 -16.17 24.10
CA LEU A 155 -16.49 -16.17 22.92
C LEU A 155 -16.35 -14.88 22.09
N GLY A 156 -16.19 -13.73 22.75
CA GLY A 156 -15.97 -12.44 22.08
C GLY A 156 -14.77 -12.44 21.13
N SER A 157 -13.62 -12.99 21.55
CA SER A 157 -12.42 -13.06 20.70
C SER A 157 -12.60 -14.00 19.52
N LYS A 158 -13.32 -15.12 19.71
CA LYS A 158 -13.63 -16.08 18.63
C LYS A 158 -14.51 -15.45 17.56
N VAL A 159 -15.56 -14.75 17.99
CA VAL A 159 -16.47 -14.02 17.09
C VAL A 159 -15.74 -12.87 16.40
N LEU A 160 -14.92 -12.10 17.12
CA LEU A 160 -14.12 -11.02 16.53
C LEU A 160 -13.13 -11.58 15.50
N GLY A 161 -12.43 -12.66 15.82
CA GLY A 161 -11.51 -13.34 14.90
C GLY A 161 -12.21 -13.79 13.62
N LEU A 162 -13.38 -14.42 13.72
CA LEU A 162 -14.19 -14.81 12.57
C LEU A 162 -14.64 -13.61 11.73
N ALA A 163 -15.14 -12.55 12.37
CA ALA A 163 -15.58 -11.34 11.68
C ALA A 163 -14.40 -10.66 10.96
N GLN A 164 -13.24 -10.59 11.61
CA GLN A 164 -12.00 -10.12 11.03
C GLN A 164 -11.63 -10.91 9.78
N THR A 165 -11.61 -12.25 9.89
CA THR A 165 -11.31 -13.14 8.77
C THR A 165 -12.29 -12.92 7.61
N PHE A 166 -13.59 -12.93 7.89
CA PHE A 166 -14.61 -12.75 6.87
C PHE A 166 -14.45 -11.42 6.11
N VAL A 167 -14.32 -10.31 6.83
CA VAL A 167 -14.15 -8.99 6.22
C VAL A 167 -12.84 -8.89 5.44
N GLY A 168 -11.74 -9.41 6.00
CA GLY A 168 -10.43 -9.44 5.32
C GLY A 168 -10.50 -10.20 3.99
N PHE A 169 -11.13 -11.38 3.97
CA PHE A 169 -11.32 -12.14 2.74
C PHE A 169 -12.25 -11.44 1.74
N ALA A 170 -13.38 -10.89 2.20
CA ALA A 170 -14.35 -10.22 1.34
C ALA A 170 -13.75 -8.98 0.64
N VAL A 171 -13.04 -8.13 1.42
CA VAL A 171 -12.36 -6.96 0.87
C VAL A 171 -11.22 -7.37 -0.05
N GLY A 172 -10.42 -8.36 0.34
CA GLY A 172 -9.32 -8.89 -0.46
C GLY A 172 -9.78 -9.41 -1.82
N LEU A 173 -10.84 -10.23 -1.83
CA LEU A 173 -11.39 -10.80 -3.06
C LEU A 173 -11.95 -9.71 -3.98
N HIS A 174 -12.73 -8.77 -3.43
CA HIS A 174 -13.28 -7.69 -4.24
C HIS A 174 -12.17 -6.77 -4.80
N TYR A 175 -11.15 -6.45 -3.99
CA TYR A 175 -9.99 -5.67 -4.44
C TYR A 175 -9.18 -6.42 -5.52
N TYR A 176 -8.95 -7.72 -5.33
CA TYR A 176 -8.26 -8.57 -6.31
C TYR A 176 -8.96 -8.52 -7.67
N MET A 177 -10.28 -8.75 -7.71
CA MET A 177 -11.04 -8.75 -8.96
C MET A 177 -11.12 -7.37 -9.63
N SER A 178 -11.26 -6.30 -8.82
CA SER A 178 -11.45 -4.93 -9.33
C SER A 178 -10.16 -4.22 -9.72
N VAL A 179 -9.01 -4.62 -9.16
CA VAL A 179 -7.72 -3.94 -9.37
C VAL A 179 -6.66 -4.89 -9.90
N PHE A 180 -6.25 -5.89 -9.12
CA PHE A 180 -5.08 -6.72 -9.45
C PHE A 180 -5.29 -7.62 -10.66
N HIS A 181 -6.39 -8.37 -10.71
CA HIS A 181 -6.71 -9.25 -11.83
C HIS A 181 -6.78 -8.45 -13.14
N ARG A 182 -7.38 -7.26 -13.10
CA ARG A 182 -7.41 -6.33 -14.24
C ARG A 182 -6.02 -5.80 -14.61
N ALA A 183 -5.17 -5.50 -13.63
CA ALA A 183 -3.78 -5.11 -13.87
C ALA A 183 -3.00 -6.20 -14.63
N VAL A 184 -3.18 -7.47 -14.25
CA VAL A 184 -2.56 -8.62 -14.93
C VAL A 184 -3.08 -8.76 -16.37
N LEU A 185 -4.37 -8.51 -16.59
CA LEU A 185 -4.98 -8.48 -17.93
C LEU A 185 -4.65 -7.20 -18.73
N LYS A 186 -3.80 -6.30 -18.21
CA LYS A 186 -3.50 -4.98 -18.81
C LYS A 186 -4.77 -4.18 -19.12
N GLN A 187 -5.75 -4.27 -18.22
CA GLN A 187 -6.99 -3.51 -18.26
C GLN A 187 -7.00 -2.43 -17.17
N PRO A 188 -7.70 -1.30 -17.38
CA PRO A 188 -7.83 -0.28 -16.35
C PRO A 188 -8.60 -0.82 -15.13
N PRO A 189 -8.23 -0.38 -13.91
CA PRO A 189 -8.92 -0.79 -12.70
C PRO A 189 -10.37 -0.31 -12.70
N LYS A 190 -11.28 -1.15 -12.18
CA LYS A 190 -12.70 -0.83 -12.04
C LYS A 190 -12.99 -0.48 -10.59
N THR A 191 -12.47 0.67 -10.18
CA THR A 191 -12.62 1.20 -8.82
C THR A 191 -13.61 2.35 -8.79
N ASN A 192 -14.02 2.74 -7.58
CA ASN A 192 -14.82 3.91 -7.29
C ASN A 192 -14.43 4.40 -5.89
N TRP A 193 -14.41 5.71 -5.65
CA TRP A 193 -14.14 6.30 -4.34
C TRP A 193 -15.04 5.72 -3.25
N LYS A 194 -16.32 5.43 -3.56
CA LYS A 194 -17.27 4.84 -2.62
C LYS A 194 -16.80 3.50 -2.07
N VAL A 195 -16.23 2.66 -2.95
CA VAL A 195 -15.74 1.32 -2.59
C VAL A 195 -14.53 1.44 -1.67
N HIS A 196 -13.61 2.38 -1.96
CA HIS A 196 -12.48 2.66 -1.07
C HIS A 196 -12.93 3.18 0.30
N GLY A 197 -13.94 4.06 0.34
CA GLY A 197 -14.56 4.50 1.59
C GLY A 197 -15.12 3.34 2.41
N ILE A 198 -15.87 2.43 1.77
CA ILE A 198 -16.41 1.23 2.43
C ILE A 198 -15.29 0.38 3.04
N TYR A 199 -14.23 0.09 2.29
CA TYR A 199 -13.09 -0.68 2.81
C TYR A 199 -12.45 0.00 4.03
N ALA A 200 -12.23 1.31 3.95
CA ALA A 200 -11.63 2.08 5.02
C ALA A 200 -12.46 2.00 6.31
N THR A 201 -13.79 2.16 6.18
CA THR A 201 -14.73 2.05 7.29
C THR A 201 -14.76 0.63 7.86
N CYS A 202 -14.79 -0.41 7.02
CA CYS A 202 -14.76 -1.80 7.48
C CYS A 202 -13.54 -2.07 8.37
N PHE A 203 -12.34 -1.70 7.92
CA PHE A 203 -11.12 -1.90 8.73
C PHE A 203 -11.10 -1.02 9.98
N LEU A 204 -11.61 0.22 9.90
CA LEU A 204 -11.68 1.11 11.06
C LEU A 204 -12.59 0.53 12.15
N VAL A 205 -13.78 0.08 11.77
CA VAL A 205 -14.77 -0.52 12.69
C VAL A 205 -14.19 -1.76 13.36
N ILE A 206 -13.52 -2.62 12.62
CA ILE A 206 -12.83 -3.78 13.17
C ILE A 206 -11.75 -3.36 14.17
N CYS A 207 -10.93 -2.35 13.85
CA CYS A 207 -9.92 -1.84 14.76
C CYS A 207 -10.52 -1.31 16.07
N LEU A 208 -11.65 -0.62 15.99
CA LEU A 208 -12.36 -0.11 17.17
C LEU A 208 -12.86 -1.26 18.05
N PHE A 209 -13.52 -2.27 17.46
CA PHE A 209 -13.98 -3.44 18.21
C PHE A 209 -12.84 -4.23 18.85
N ALA A 210 -11.76 -4.46 18.10
CA ALA A 210 -10.57 -5.14 18.61
C ALA A 210 -9.90 -4.38 19.76
N THR A 211 -9.88 -3.05 19.69
CA THR A 211 -9.35 -2.20 20.75
C THR A 211 -10.26 -2.22 21.98
N ALA A 212 -11.58 -2.15 21.79
CA ALA A 212 -12.56 -2.18 22.87
C ALA A 212 -12.55 -3.52 23.62
N GLU A 213 -12.52 -4.65 22.89
CA GLU A 213 -12.45 -5.97 23.50
C GLU A 213 -11.16 -6.14 24.33
N ARG A 214 -10.05 -5.61 23.83
CA ARG A 214 -8.77 -5.63 24.54
C ARG A 214 -8.80 -4.77 25.81
N ARG A 215 -9.40 -3.57 25.76
CA ARG A 215 -9.59 -2.72 26.95
C ARG A 215 -10.45 -3.44 27.98
N LYS A 216 -11.55 -4.06 27.57
CA LYS A 216 -12.41 -4.87 28.45
C LYS A 216 -11.62 -5.97 29.16
N LYS A 217 -10.76 -6.70 28.43
CA LYS A 217 -9.89 -7.74 29.01
C LYS A 217 -8.88 -7.17 30.03
N GLY A 218 -8.31 -5.99 29.77
CA GLY A 218 -7.42 -5.31 30.72
C GLY A 218 -8.11 -4.95 32.04
N TYR A 219 -9.28 -4.33 31.99
CA TYR A 219 -10.03 -3.96 33.19
C TYR A 219 -10.49 -5.17 34.02
N LEU A 220 -10.87 -6.29 33.37
CA LEU A 220 -11.22 -7.52 34.08
C LEU A 220 -10.02 -8.17 34.78
N GLN A 221 -8.82 -8.01 34.23
CA GLN A 221 -7.59 -8.53 34.83
C GLN A 221 -7.18 -7.69 36.06
N GLU A 222 -7.25 -6.36 35.97
CA GLU A 222 -6.99 -5.45 37.11
C GLU A 222 -8.03 -5.60 38.23
N GLY A 223 -9.34 -5.62 37.90
CA GLY A 223 -10.40 -5.77 38.91
C GLY A 223 -10.45 -7.16 39.57
N GLY A 224 -9.95 -8.20 38.91
CA GLY A 224 -9.82 -9.54 39.48
C GLY A 224 -8.61 -9.69 40.44
N GLU A 225 -7.57 -8.87 40.27
CA GLU A 225 -6.42 -8.82 41.18
C GLU A 225 -6.73 -8.05 42.47
N GLU A 226 -7.59 -7.02 42.42
CA GLU A 226 -8.05 -6.30 43.61
C GLU A 226 -8.96 -7.16 44.50
N GLY A 227 -9.80 -8.02 43.91
CA GLY A 227 -10.68 -8.93 44.67
C GLY A 227 -9.98 -10.14 45.30
N LYS A 228 -8.72 -10.44 44.94
CA LYS A 228 -7.91 -11.54 45.52
C LYS A 228 -6.96 -11.09 46.63
N LYS A 229 -6.91 -9.78 46.93
CA LYS A 229 -6.08 -9.20 48.00
C LYS A 229 -6.86 -8.87 49.28
N LEU A 230 -8.10 -9.34 49.41
CA LEU A 230 -8.94 -9.24 50.61
C LEU A 230 -9.13 -10.62 51.24
#